data_AF-A0A251XYB8-F1
#
_entry.id   AF-A0A251XYB8-F1
#
_cell.length_a   1.000
_cell.length_b   1.000
_cell.length_c   1.000
_cell.angle_alpha   90.00
_cell.angle_beta   90.00
_cell.angle_gamma   90.00
#
_symmetry.space_group_name_H-M   'P 1'
#
loop_
_entity.id
_entity.type
_entity.pdbx_description
1 polymer ?
#
loop_
_entity_poly.entity_id
_entity_poly.type
_entity_poly.pdbx_seq_one_letter_code
_entity_poly.pdbx_strand_id
1 'polypeptide(L)' 'MTLDPYTGRTGCRIVAGAATADSGRALRSLAALEETDARLVLPGHGAPWRNGIRSAVSAARSAGPA' A
#
# COMPACT_ATOMS: atom_id res chain seq x y z
N MET A 1 -11.11 7.93 1.33
CA MET A 1 -9.91 8.44 0.61
C MET A 1 -8.71 7.60 1.02
N THR A 2 -7.84 7.17 0.11
CA THR A 2 -6.50 6.62 0.48
C THR A 2 -5.55 7.79 0.65
N LEU A 3 -5.86 8.64 1.63
CA LEU A 3 -5.13 9.88 1.89
C LEU A 3 -4.06 9.56 2.94
N ASP A 4 -2.82 9.93 2.64
CA ASP A 4 -1.84 10.10 3.71
C ASP A 4 -2.12 11.44 4.40
N PRO A 5 -2.51 11.44 5.69
CA PRO A 5 -2.81 12.67 6.41
C PRO A 5 -1.58 13.57 6.63
N TYR A 6 -0.36 13.06 6.47
CA TYR A 6 0.89 13.80 6.67
C TYR A 6 1.42 14.45 5.40
N THR A 7 1.06 13.95 4.21
CA THR A 7 1.59 14.48 2.93
C THR A 7 0.51 14.82 1.89
N GLY A 8 -0.77 14.54 2.15
CA GLY A 8 -1.89 14.87 1.27
C GLY A 8 -1.96 14.06 -0.03
N ARG A 9 -1.01 13.15 -0.30
CA ARG A 9 -0.98 12.38 -1.55
C ARG A 9 -1.88 11.14 -1.46
N THR A 10 -2.53 10.82 -2.56
CA THR A 10 -3.47 9.71 -2.69
C THR A 10 -2.86 8.53 -3.45
N GLY A 11 -3.15 7.29 -3.02
CA GLY A 11 -2.73 6.07 -3.72
C GLY A 11 -2.33 4.94 -2.78
N CYS A 12 -2.08 3.74 -3.32
CA CYS A 12 -1.62 2.58 -2.55
C CYS A 12 -0.31 2.91 -1.82
N ARG A 13 -0.34 2.91 -0.48
CA ARG A 13 0.79 3.25 0.36
C ARG A 13 0.85 2.37 1.61
N ILE A 14 2.05 2.22 2.15
CA ILE A 14 2.24 1.72 3.50
C ILE A 14 1.93 2.87 4.47
N VAL A 15 1.33 2.54 5.61
CA VAL A 15 1.10 3.49 6.70
C VAL A 15 2.42 4.18 7.07
N ALA A 16 2.35 5.46 7.42
CA ALA A 16 3.53 6.25 7.80
C ALA A 16 4.40 5.53 8.84
N GLY A 17 5.72 5.71 8.75
CA GLY A 17 6.69 5.04 9.62
C GLY A 17 6.45 5.34 11.10
N ALA A 18 5.95 6.54 11.43
CA ALA A 18 5.59 6.96 12.78
C ALA A 18 4.48 6.11 13.43
N ALA A 19 3.65 5.42 12.63
CA ALA A 19 2.61 4.50 13.08
C ALA A 19 2.89 3.04 12.69
N THR A 20 4.04 2.76 12.09
CA THR A 20 4.43 1.43 11.63
C THR A 20 5.56 0.90 12.51
N ALA A 21 5.22 -0.02 13.42
CA ALA A 21 6.15 -0.58 14.41
C ALA A 21 7.43 -1.18 13.78
N ASP A 22 7.35 -1.69 12.55
CA ASP A 22 8.50 -2.17 11.77
C ASP A 22 8.22 -1.96 10.28
N SER A 23 8.73 -0.85 9.74
CA SER A 23 8.55 -0.49 8.32
C SER A 23 9.20 -1.49 7.37
N GLY A 24 10.28 -2.15 7.79
CA GLY A 24 10.93 -3.20 7.00
C GLY A 24 10.09 -4.47 6.91
N ARG A 25 9.45 -4.88 8.00
CA ARG A 25 8.50 -6.00 8.02
C ARG A 25 7.24 -5.68 7.21
N ALA A 26 6.75 -4.44 7.26
CA ALA A 26 5.60 -4.01 6.45
C ALA A 26 5.89 -4.10 4.94
N LEU A 27 7.11 -3.75 4.50
CA LEU A 27 7.51 -3.92 3.10
C LEU A 27 7.66 -5.40 2.72
N ARG A 28 8.18 -6.24 3.61
CA ARG A 28 8.33 -7.69 3.37
C ARG A 28 6.99 -8.40 3.28
N SER A 29 5.99 -8.02 4.08
CA SER A 29 4.66 -8.66 4.05
C SER A 29 3.91 -8.42 2.74
N LEU A 30 4.27 -7.39 1.96
CA LEU A 30 3.70 -7.17 0.62
C LEU A 30 3.95 -8.35 -0.32
N ALA A 31 5.03 -9.12 -0.12
CA ALA A 31 5.32 -10.29 -0.96
C ALA A 31 4.20 -11.34 -0.87
N ALA A 32 3.64 -11.58 0.33
CA ALA A 32 2.51 -12.50 0.51
C ALA A 32 1.24 -12.02 -0.20
N LEU A 33 1.08 -10.71 -0.40
CA LEU A 33 -0.03 -10.17 -1.18
C LEU A 33 0.16 -10.41 -2.67
N GLU A 34 1.39 -10.32 -3.19
CA GLU A 34 1.70 -10.60 -4.60
C GLU A 34 1.34 -12.04 -5.01
N GLU A 35 1.40 -12.99 -4.08
CA GLU A 35 1.04 -14.40 -4.29
C GLU A 35 -0.47 -14.62 -4.52
N THR A 36 -1.32 -13.67 -4.14
CA THR A 36 -2.78 -13.81 -4.29
C THR A 36 -3.28 -13.65 -5.73
N ASP A 37 -2.46 -13.09 -6.62
CA ASP A 37 -2.81 -12.66 -8.00
C ASP A 37 -4.14 -11.87 -8.09
N ALA A 38 -4.52 -11.18 -7.00
CA ALA A 38 -5.79 -10.48 -6.95
C ALA A 38 -5.84 -9.37 -8.02
N ARG A 39 -6.91 -9.35 -8.82
CA ARG A 39 -7.16 -8.35 -9.88
C ARG A 39 -7.70 -7.03 -9.31
N LEU A 40 -8.34 -7.09 -8.14
CA LEU A 40 -8.97 -5.98 -7.47
C LEU A 40 -8.48 -5.91 -6.03
N VAL A 41 -8.02 -4.74 -5.60
CA VAL A 41 -7.61 -4.50 -4.22
C VAL A 41 -8.55 -3.46 -3.60
N LEU A 42 -9.11 -3.79 -2.44
CA LEU A 42 -9.98 -2.91 -1.67
C LEU A 42 -9.21 -2.46 -0.42
N PRO A 43 -8.50 -1.31 -0.46
CA PRO A 43 -7.60 -0.88 0.62
C PRO A 43 -8.31 -0.43 1.90
N GLY A 44 -9.62 -0.70 2.05
CA GLY A 44 -10.45 -0.24 3.18
C GLY A 44 -10.79 1.25 3.15
N HIS A 45 -9.91 2.10 2.62
CA HIS A 45 -10.13 3.53 2.47
C HIS A 45 -9.84 4.03 1.03
N GLY A 46 -10.76 4.80 0.45
CA GLY A 46 -10.60 5.35 -0.91
C GLY A 46 -11.15 4.46 -2.01
N ALA A 47 -10.71 4.72 -3.24
CA ALA A 47 -11.23 4.01 -4.41
C ALA A 47 -10.63 2.59 -4.50
N PRO A 48 -11.37 1.62 -5.03
CA PRO A 48 -10.83 0.32 -5.40
C PRO A 48 -9.67 0.45 -6.38
N TRP A 49 -8.59 -0.31 -6.14
CA TRP A 49 -7.48 -0.42 -7.07
C TRP A 49 -7.74 -1.56 -8.05
N ARG A 50 -7.91 -1.23 -9.32
CA ARG A 50 -8.35 -2.17 -10.37
C ARG A 50 -7.22 -2.72 -11.23
N ASN A 51 -5.99 -2.28 -10.99
CA ASN A 51 -4.82 -2.65 -11.81
C ASN A 51 -4.10 -3.88 -11.25
N GLY A 52 -4.73 -4.63 -10.33
CA GLY A 52 -4.16 -5.82 -9.70
C GLY A 52 -3.20 -5.57 -8.53
N ILE A 53 -2.97 -6.61 -7.73
CA ILE A 53 -2.19 -6.53 -6.49
C ILE A 53 -0.70 -6.27 -6.74
N ARG A 54 -0.13 -6.78 -7.83
CA ARG A 54 1.28 -6.56 -8.18
C ARG A 54 1.57 -5.08 -8.47
N SER A 55 0.67 -4.39 -9.17
CA SER A 55 0.82 -2.95 -9.42
C SER A 55 0.60 -2.13 -8.16
N ALA A 56 -0.33 -2.53 -7.29
CA ALA A 56 -0.55 -1.91 -5.98
C ALA A 56 0.69 -2.04 -5.08
N VAL A 57 1.32 -3.22 -5.03
CA VAL A 57 2.55 -3.47 -4.26
C VAL A 57 3.72 -2.68 -4.82
N SER A 58 3.87 -2.62 -6.15
CA SER A 58 4.90 -1.79 -6.78
C SER A 58 4.72 -0.31 -6.43
N ALA A 59 3.49 0.22 -6.51
CA ALA A 59 3.19 1.60 -6.14
C ALA A 59 3.49 1.87 -4.66
N ALA A 60 3.13 0.96 -3.75
CA ALA A 60 3.42 1.08 -2.33
C ALA A 60 4.94 1.05 -2.03
N ARG A 61 5.71 0.20 -2.72
CA ARG A 61 7.17 0.15 -2.61
C ARG A 61 7.83 1.44 -3.11
N SER A 62 7.37 1.97 -4.25
CA SER A 62 7.89 3.22 -4.81
C SER A 62 7.55 4.44 -3.95
N ALA A 63 6.40 4.44 -3.28
CA ALA A 63 6.02 5.52 -2.38
C ALA A 63 6.80 5.49 -1.05
N GLY A 64 7.24 4.31 -0.62
CA GLY A 64 7.92 4.12 0.67
C GLY A 64 7.01 4.36 1.88
N PRO A 65 7.49 4.06 3.11
CA PRO A 65 6.88 4.58 4.32
C PRO A 65 7.02 6.10 4.34
N ALA A 66 5.91 6.81 4.55
CA ALA A 66 5.90 8.26 4.73
C ALA A 66 6.39 8.65 6.14
#